data_AF-A0A938B2V6-F1
#
_entry.id   AF-A0A938B2V6-F1
#
_cell.length_a   1.000
_cell.length_b   1.000
_cell.length_c   1.000
_cell.angle_alpha   90.00
_cell.angle_beta   90.00
_cell.angle_gamma   90.00
#
_symmetry.space_group_name_H-M   'P 1'
#
loop_
_entity.id
_entity.type
_entity.pdbx_description
1 polymer ?
#
loop_
_entity_poly.entity_id
_entity_poly.type
_entity_poly.pdbx_seq_one_letter_code
_entity_poly.pdbx_strand_id
1 'polypeptide(L)'
;MRPVRYVFLSGLLSCCLCWLAVPVSGATRETLYDQLIATTAYGQGLEPALVKAVIKCESGFNPHAQSPKGAQGLMQLMPGTQAMLGVSQPFDPQHN
;
A
#
# COMPACT_ATOMS: atom_id res chain seq x y z
N MET A 1 -5.41 18.58 -15.87
CA MET A 1 -4.76 19.26 -14.73
C MET A 1 -5.78 20.21 -14.10
N ARG A 2 -6.27 19.92 -12.89
CA ARG A 2 -7.18 20.83 -12.17
C ARG A 2 -6.44 21.38 -10.95
N PRO A 3 -6.29 22.71 -10.83
CA PRO A 3 -5.44 23.34 -9.83
C PRO A 3 -6.12 23.32 -8.45
N VAL A 4 -5.30 23.13 -7.42
CA VAL A 4 -5.72 23.21 -6.01
C VAL A 4 -5.87 24.69 -5.65
N ARG A 5 -7.10 25.12 -5.40
CA ARG A 5 -7.39 26.46 -4.87
C ARG A 5 -7.35 26.40 -3.35
N TYR A 6 -6.30 26.98 -2.77
CA TYR A 6 -6.21 27.30 -1.35
C TYR A 6 -7.11 28.52 -1.08
N VAL A 7 -8.23 28.32 -0.39
CA VAL A 7 -9.02 29.41 0.22
C VAL A 7 -8.59 29.49 1.67
N PHE A 8 -7.82 30.54 1.98
CA PHE A 8 -7.38 30.89 3.32
C PHE A 8 -7.88 32.32 3.56
N LEU A 9 -9.03 32.51 4.21
CA LEU A 9 -9.24 33.68 5.06
C LEU A 9 -10.50 33.58 5.94
N SER A 10 -10.24 33.77 7.24
CA SER A 10 -11.10 34.35 8.27
C SER A 10 -12.43 33.64 8.61
N GLY A 11 -12.38 32.86 9.69
CA GLY A 11 -13.56 32.38 10.41
C GLY A 11 -13.16 31.81 11.79
N LEU A 12 -12.83 32.70 12.73
CA LEU A 12 -12.59 32.40 14.14
C LEU A 12 -13.90 31.93 14.80
N LEU A 13 -14.13 30.61 14.87
CA LEU A 13 -14.71 29.89 16.03
C LEU A 13 -15.00 28.43 15.65
N SER A 14 -14.49 27.49 16.44
CA SER A 14 -14.87 26.07 16.44
C SER A 14 -14.38 25.21 15.26
N CYS A 15 -13.07 25.21 15.01
CA CYS A 15 -12.43 24.13 14.26
C CYS A 15 -11.23 23.52 15.03
N CYS A 16 -11.29 23.52 16.37
CA CYS A 16 -10.33 22.76 17.21
C CYS A 16 -10.75 21.31 17.46
N LEU A 17 -11.81 20.81 16.82
CA LEU A 17 -12.35 19.46 17.06
C LEU A 17 -12.19 18.48 15.90
N CYS A 18 -11.55 18.86 14.79
CA CYS A 18 -11.16 17.90 13.76
C CYS A 18 -9.73 17.36 13.97
N TRP A 19 -9.30 17.24 15.23
CA TRP A 19 -8.02 16.61 15.60
C TRP A 19 -8.17 15.45 16.58
N LEU A 20 -9.39 14.99 16.86
CA LEU A 20 -9.59 13.81 17.69
C LEU A 20 -9.47 12.53 16.86
N ALA A 21 -8.29 11.93 16.96
CA ALA A 21 -8.03 10.50 17.02
C ALA A 21 -8.89 9.63 16.10
N VAL A 22 -8.39 9.37 14.89
CA VAL A 22 -8.80 8.16 14.17
C VAL A 22 -8.18 6.97 14.92
N PRO A 23 -8.97 6.09 15.57
CA PRO A 23 -8.41 4.86 16.11
C PRO A 23 -8.00 3.98 14.93
N VAL A 24 -6.69 3.78 14.75
CA VAL A 24 -6.19 2.67 13.93
C VAL A 24 -6.47 1.39 14.72
N SER A 25 -7.68 0.87 14.58
CA SER A 25 -8.02 -0.49 15.00
C SER A 25 -7.38 -1.46 14.01
N GLY A 26 -6.10 -1.76 14.25
CA GLY A 26 -5.24 -2.62 13.43
C GLY A 26 -5.59 -4.10 13.51
N ALA A 27 -6.86 -4.47 13.33
CA ALA A 27 -7.22 -5.86 13.05
C ALA A 27 -6.87 -6.16 11.58
N THR A 28 -5.61 -6.43 11.30
CA THR A 28 -5.21 -6.91 9.98
C THR A 28 -5.82 -8.30 9.79
N ARG A 29 -6.70 -8.49 8.81
CA ARG A 29 -7.16 -9.83 8.42
C ARG A 29 -5.94 -10.73 8.24
N GLU A 30 -5.94 -11.91 8.86
CA GLU A 30 -4.94 -12.92 8.53
C GLU A 30 -5.14 -13.33 7.07
N THR A 31 -4.09 -13.17 6.28
CA THR A 31 -4.09 -13.54 4.87
C THR A 31 -3.18 -14.74 4.65
N LEU A 32 -3.40 -15.46 3.55
CA LEU A 32 -2.53 -16.56 3.13
C LEU A 32 -1.05 -16.12 2.94
N TYR A 33 -0.82 -14.81 2.79
CA TYR A 33 0.50 -14.22 2.55
C TYR A 33 1.17 -13.74 3.82
N ASP A 34 0.56 -13.85 5.00
CA ASP A 34 1.10 -13.25 6.23
C ASP A 34 2.49 -13.78 6.60
N GLN A 35 2.70 -15.10 6.47
CA GLN A 35 4.03 -15.70 6.71
C GLN A 35 5.06 -15.24 5.68
N LEU A 36 4.65 -15.14 4.42
CA LEU A 36 5.52 -14.69 3.33
C LEU A 36 5.92 -13.22 3.54
N ILE A 37 4.94 -12.36 3.82
CA ILE A 37 5.14 -10.94 4.12
C ILE A 37 6.06 -10.79 5.34
N ALA A 38 5.83 -11.54 6.41
CA ALA A 38 6.68 -11.46 7.60
C ALA A 38 8.12 -11.87 7.30
N THR A 39 8.33 -12.99 6.59
CA THR A 39 9.67 -13.48 6.25
C THR A 39 10.42 -12.48 5.38
N THR A 40 9.78 -11.97 4.33
CA THR A 40 10.40 -11.01 3.41
C THR A 40 10.63 -9.65 4.09
N ALA A 41 9.67 -9.16 4.88
CA ALA A 41 9.80 -7.90 5.61
C ALA A 41 10.97 -7.94 6.61
N TYR A 42 11.06 -9.00 7.42
CA TYR A 42 12.18 -9.15 8.36
C TYR A 42 13.53 -9.28 7.64
N GLY A 43 13.59 -9.97 6.50
CA GLY A 43 14.80 -10.06 5.69
C GLY A 43 15.30 -8.70 5.17
N GLN A 44 14.39 -7.73 5.00
CA GLN A 44 14.68 -6.36 4.58
C GLN A 44 14.75 -5.36 5.75
N GLY A 45 14.58 -5.82 7.00
CA GLY A 45 14.53 -4.95 8.19
C GLY A 45 13.29 -4.05 8.27
N LEU A 46 12.20 -4.43 7.59
CA LEU A 46 10.93 -3.73 7.57
C LEU A 46 9.94 -4.36 8.55
N GLU A 47 9.00 -3.55 9.04
CA GLU A 47 7.91 -4.02 9.90
C GLU A 47 6.82 -4.70 9.03
N PRO A 48 6.36 -5.93 9.36
CA PRO A 48 5.40 -6.66 8.53
C PRO A 48 4.05 -5.96 8.35
N ALA A 49 3.55 -5.21 9.34
CA ALA A 49 2.30 -4.48 9.21
C ALA A 49 2.40 -3.32 8.20
N LEU A 50 3.58 -2.69 8.05
CA LEU A 50 3.84 -1.70 7.00
C LEU A 50 3.71 -2.33 5.62
N VAL A 51 4.39 -3.45 5.36
CA VAL A 51 4.32 -4.15 4.07
C VAL A 51 2.89 -4.61 3.78
N LYS A 52 2.20 -5.13 4.79
CA LYS A 52 0.79 -5.53 4.72
C LYS A 52 -0.14 -4.35 4.39
N ALA A 53 0.12 -3.17 4.96
CA ALA A 53 -0.65 -1.96 4.66
C ALA A 53 -0.45 -1.50 3.22
N VAL A 54 0.78 -1.59 2.69
CA VAL A 54 1.08 -1.28 1.28
C VAL A 54 0.35 -2.25 0.36
N ILE A 55 0.48 -3.57 0.56
CA ILE A 55 -0.20 -4.59 -0.27
C ILE A 55 -1.72 -4.38 -0.26
N LYS A 56 -2.29 -4.05 0.90
CA LYS A 56 -3.72 -3.73 1.01
C LYS A 56 -4.12 -2.51 0.18
N CYS A 57 -3.27 -1.47 0.14
CA CYS A 57 -3.52 -0.26 -0.63
C CYS A 57 -3.38 -0.50 -2.14
N GLU A 58 -2.43 -1.33 -2.56
CA GLU A 58 -2.12 -1.57 -3.97
C GLU A 58 -3.08 -2.56 -4.64
N SER A 59 -3.27 -3.74 -4.05
CA SER A 59 -4.04 -4.85 -4.66
C SER A 59 -5.20 -5.34 -3.81
N GLY A 60 -5.24 -4.99 -2.52
CA GLY A 60 -6.19 -5.58 -1.58
C GLY A 60 -5.96 -7.08 -1.35
N PHE A 61 -4.72 -7.55 -1.46
CA PHE A 61 -4.31 -8.96 -1.39
C PHE A 61 -4.76 -9.83 -2.58
N ASN A 62 -4.95 -9.22 -3.75
CA ASN A 62 -5.21 -9.98 -4.98
C ASN A 62 -3.91 -10.19 -5.77
N PRO A 63 -3.39 -11.43 -5.84
CA PRO A 63 -2.14 -11.72 -6.56
C PRO A 63 -2.28 -11.59 -8.08
N HIS A 64 -3.49 -11.60 -8.62
CA HIS A 64 -3.78 -11.43 -10.05
C HIS A 64 -4.23 -10.01 -10.39
N ALA A 65 -4.04 -9.05 -9.48
CA ALA A 65 -4.40 -7.66 -9.74
C ALA A 65 -3.58 -7.09 -10.91
N GLN A 66 -4.26 -6.48 -11.88
CA GLN A 66 -3.64 -5.78 -12.99
C GLN A 66 -4.28 -4.40 -13.18
N SER A 67 -3.46 -3.35 -13.17
CA SER A 67 -3.95 -1.99 -13.43
C SER A 67 -4.05 -1.70 -14.94
N PRO A 68 -4.87 -0.72 -15.35
CA PRO A 68 -4.93 -0.27 -16.76
C PRO A 68 -3.59 0.24 -17.31
N LYS A 69 -2.66 0.63 -16.43
CA LYS A 69 -1.32 1.09 -16.79
C LYS A 69 -0.32 -0.07 -16.92
N GLY A 70 -0.71 -1.29 -16.59
CA GLY A 70 0.12 -2.49 -16.69
C GLY A 70 0.85 -2.89 -15.41
N ALA A 71 0.54 -2.28 -14.26
CA ALA A 71 1.03 -2.75 -12.97
C ALA A 71 0.45 -4.13 -12.63
N GLN A 72 1.25 -5.03 -12.05
CA GLN A 72 0.89 -6.44 -11.84
C GLN A 72 1.28 -6.94 -10.46
N GLY A 73 0.45 -7.83 -9.90
CA GLY A 73 0.72 -8.58 -8.68
C GLY A 73 0.21 -7.91 -7.38
N LEU A 74 0.60 -8.50 -6.25
CA LEU A 74 0.26 -8.04 -4.90
C LEU A 74 0.73 -6.61 -4.59
N MET A 75 1.95 -6.26 -5.00
CA MET A 75 2.58 -4.95 -4.81
C MET A 75 2.44 -4.03 -6.03
N GLN A 76 1.68 -4.43 -7.06
CA GLN A 76 1.43 -3.63 -8.27
C GLN A 76 2.73 -3.09 -8.91
N LEU A 77 3.72 -3.95 -9.07
CA LEU A 77 4.97 -3.56 -9.72
C LEU A 77 4.75 -3.30 -11.23
N MET A 78 5.37 -2.24 -11.75
CA MET A 78 5.40 -1.95 -13.19
C MET A 78 6.43 -2.84 -13.91
N PRO A 79 6.23 -3.18 -15.20
CA PRO A 79 7.15 -4.04 -15.93
C PRO A 79 8.60 -3.53 -15.98
N GLY A 80 8.80 -2.21 -16.04
CA GLY A 80 10.13 -1.61 -15.97
C GLY A 80 10.83 -1.85 -14.62
N THR A 81 10.08 -1.72 -13.52
CA THR A 81 10.58 -1.99 -12.16
C THR A 81 10.86 -3.49 -11.98
N GLN A 82 10.00 -4.36 -12.51
CA GLN A 82 10.20 -5.81 -12.48
C GLN A 82 11.49 -6.21 -13.18
N ALA A 83 11.78 -5.63 -14.35
CA ALA A 83 13.03 -5.87 -15.07
C ALA A 83 14.26 -5.42 -14.27
N MET A 84 14.19 -4.29 -13.57
CA MET A 84 15.29 -3.82 -12.71
C MET A 84 15.52 -4.69 -11.48
N LEU A 85 14.44 -5.25 -10.91
CA LEU A 85 14.48 -6.10 -9.72
C LEU A 85 14.69 -7.59 -10.05
N GLY A 86 14.73 -7.97 -11.33
CA GLY A 86 14.86 -9.36 -11.76
C GLY A 86 13.62 -10.22 -11.52
N VAL A 87 12.44 -9.61 -11.41
CA VAL A 87 11.16 -10.30 -11.19
C VAL A 87 10.68 -10.87 -12.52
N SER A 88 10.77 -12.19 -12.68
CA SER A 88 10.34 -12.92 -13.90
C SER A 88 8.89 -13.40 -13.83
N GLN A 89 8.33 -13.56 -12.64
CA GLN A 89 6.96 -14.03 -12.40
C GLN A 89 6.16 -12.98 -11.61
N PRO A 90 5.52 -12.00 -12.28
CA PRO A 90 4.92 -10.85 -11.62
C PRO A 90 3.64 -11.15 -10.84
N PHE A 91 3.01 -12.30 -11.11
CA PHE A 91 1.83 -12.78 -10.40
C PHE A 91 2.16 -13.81 -9.31
N ASP A 92 3.44 -14.17 -9.16
CA ASP A 92 3.88 -15.02 -8.05
C ASP A 92 4.09 -14.15 -6.80
N PRO A 93 3.32 -14.36 -5.73
CA PRO A 93 3.45 -13.63 -4.46
C PRO A 93 4.85 -13.67 -3.86
N GLN A 94 5.64 -14.73 -4.13
CA GLN A 94 6.99 -14.84 -3.58
C GLN A 94 7.97 -13.87 -4.24
N HIS A 95 7.70 -13.49 -5.48
CA HIS A 95 8.57 -12.65 -6.30
C HIS A 95 8.03 -11.23 -6.50
N ASN A 96 6.85 -10.90 -5.96
CA ASN A 96 6.17 -9.61 -6.14
C ASN A 96 5.92 -8.88 -4.83
#